data_AF-A0A9E8A735-F1
#
_entry.id   AF-A0A9E8A735-F1
#
_cell.length_a   1.000
_cell.length_b   1.000
_cell.length_c   1.000
_cell.angle_alpha   90.00
_cell.angle_beta   90.00
_cell.angle_gamma   90.00
#
_symmetry.space_group_name_H-M   'P 1'
#
loop_
_entity.id
_entity.type
_entity.pdbx_description
1 polymer ?
#
loop_
_entity_poly.entity_id
_entity_poly.type
_entity_poly.pdbx_seq_one_letter_code
_entity_poly.pdbx_strand_id
1 'polypeptide(L)'
;MCIARPDRAWLYAGICSLGAVLGGYLGYAIGALLYESVGAWLIGIYGLQDKAASLIATSQDYWFWVLVTKGLTPIPFKIVTIMSGFLHFDLWKFTIGMVVSRTSFFLMIAVALRFYGDDIRIFIEKHLPMVALALLVVVVGGFFILPMVL
;
A
#
# COMPACT_ATOMS: atom_id res chain seq x y z
N MET A 1 1.81 -3.53 -22.01
CA MET A 1 1.45 -2.48 -21.02
C MET A 1 0.01 -2.07 -21.24
N CYS A 2 -0.75 -1.74 -20.18
CA CYS A 2 -2.18 -1.40 -20.29
C CYS A 2 -2.46 -0.25 -21.27
N ILE A 3 -1.52 0.69 -21.39
CA ILE A 3 -1.60 1.84 -22.32
C ILE A 3 -1.47 1.41 -23.79
N ALA A 4 -0.68 0.37 -24.09
CA ALA A 4 -0.47 -0.10 -25.47
C ALA A 4 -1.53 -1.11 -25.94
N ARG A 5 -2.22 -1.76 -24.98
CA ARG A 5 -3.25 -2.80 -25.22
C ARG A 5 -4.34 -2.69 -24.15
N PRO A 6 -5.26 -1.71 -24.26
CA PRO A 6 -6.33 -1.49 -23.28
C PRO A 6 -7.34 -2.64 -23.25
N ASP A 7 -7.43 -3.44 -24.31
CA ASP A 7 -8.20 -4.69 -24.40
C ASP A 7 -7.78 -5.72 -23.33
N ARG A 8 -6.50 -5.73 -22.95
CA ARG A 8 -5.95 -6.64 -21.94
C ARG A 8 -5.84 -6.04 -20.54
N ALA A 9 -6.38 -4.84 -20.30
CA ALA A 9 -6.24 -4.13 -19.02
C ALA A 9 -6.72 -4.96 -17.81
N TRP A 10 -7.82 -5.73 -17.96
CA TRP A 10 -8.33 -6.61 -16.90
C TRP A 10 -7.39 -7.76 -16.55
N LEU A 11 -6.77 -8.36 -17.57
CA LEU A 11 -5.81 -9.44 -17.38
C LEU A 11 -4.57 -8.94 -16.63
N TYR A 12 -4.06 -7.76 -17.01
CA TYR A 12 -2.94 -7.15 -16.30
C TYR A 12 -3.31 -6.77 -14.86
N ALA A 13 -4.52 -6.22 -14.63
CA ALA A 13 -5.00 -5.95 -13.28
C ALA A 13 -5.07 -7.22 -12.41
N GLY A 14 -5.54 -8.33 -12.99
CA GLY A 14 -5.58 -9.63 -12.32
C GLY A 14 -4.18 -10.12 -11.93
N ILE A 15 -3.24 -10.13 -12.87
CA ILE A 15 -1.85 -10.56 -12.62
C ILE A 15 -1.18 -9.67 -11.56
N CYS A 16 -1.34 -8.34 -11.67
CA CYS A 16 -0.79 -7.40 -10.68
C CYS A 16 -1.41 -7.59 -9.30
N SER A 17 -2.72 -7.84 -9.21
CA SER A 17 -3.41 -8.10 -7.95
C SER A 17 -2.91 -9.38 -7.30
N LEU A 18 -2.78 -10.46 -8.08
CA LEU A 18 -2.22 -11.73 -7.59
C LEU A 18 -0.77 -11.58 -7.11
N GLY A 19 0.09 -10.94 -7.91
CA GLY A 19 1.48 -10.69 -7.50
C GLY A 19 1.58 -9.82 -6.25
N ALA A 20 0.71 -8.81 -6.12
CA ALA A 20 0.66 -7.95 -4.93
C ALA A 20 0.21 -8.71 -3.68
N VAL A 21 -0.79 -9.60 -3.80
CA VAL A 21 -1.28 -10.47 -2.73
C VAL A 21 -0.18 -11.45 -2.28
N LEU A 22 0.46 -12.15 -3.22
CA LEU A 22 1.56 -13.07 -2.91
C LEU A 22 2.71 -12.36 -2.21
N GLY A 23 3.14 -11.21 -2.74
CA GLY A 23 4.17 -10.42 -2.09
C GLY A 23 3.69 -9.77 -0.78
N GLY A 24 2.38 -9.70 -0.52
CA GLY A 24 1.83 -9.20 0.74
C GLY A 24 1.93 -10.25 1.85
N TYR A 25 1.70 -11.52 1.52
CA TYR A 25 2.02 -12.63 2.41
C TYR A 25 3.51 -12.72 2.73
N LEU A 26 4.39 -12.48 1.74
CA LEU A 26 5.83 -12.36 2.02
C LEU A 26 6.13 -11.21 3.00
N GLY A 27 5.49 -10.05 2.81
CA GLY A 27 5.63 -8.93 3.75
C GLY A 27 5.16 -9.29 5.17
N TYR A 28 4.00 -9.94 5.29
CA TYR A 28 3.48 -10.44 6.57
C TYR A 28 4.46 -11.42 7.23
N ALA A 29 4.97 -12.39 6.48
CA ALA A 29 5.94 -13.36 7.00
C ALA A 29 7.22 -12.67 7.49
N ILE A 30 7.75 -11.71 6.72
CA ILE A 30 8.91 -10.90 7.11
C ILE A 30 8.63 -10.18 8.43
N GLY A 31 7.48 -9.53 8.57
CA GLY A 31 7.09 -8.81 9.78
C GLY A 31 6.95 -9.71 11.01
N ALA A 32 6.32 -10.87 10.85
CA ALA A 32 6.11 -11.83 11.94
C ALA A 32 7.43 -12.48 12.39
N LEU A 33 8.28 -12.91 11.44
CA LEU A 33 9.53 -13.61 11.74
C LEU A 33 10.63 -12.70 12.30
N LEU A 34 10.68 -11.44 11.86
CA LEU A 34 11.70 -10.48 12.29
C LEU A 34 11.31 -9.68 13.54
N TYR A 35 10.10 -9.87 14.08
CA TYR A 35 9.64 -9.17 15.27
C TYR A 35 10.58 -9.38 16.45
N GLU A 36 10.84 -10.64 16.83
CA GLU A 36 11.61 -10.96 18.04
C GLU A 36 13.10 -10.63 17.93
N SER A 37 13.63 -10.57 16.71
CA SER A 37 15.04 -10.26 16.47
C SER A 37 15.23 -8.77 16.21
N VAL A 38 15.08 -8.35 14.96
CA VAL A 38 15.35 -6.98 14.51
C VAL A 38 14.32 -5.99 15.05
N GLY A 39 13.04 -6.40 15.12
CA GLY A 39 11.95 -5.54 15.55
C GLY A 39 12.06 -5.11 17.02
N ALA A 40 12.24 -6.07 17.93
CA ALA A 40 12.38 -5.82 19.37
C ALA A 40 13.63 -4.99 19.68
N TRP A 41 14.75 -5.28 19.01
CA TRP A 41 15.97 -4.50 19.13
C TRP A 41 15.78 -3.04 18.66
N LEU A 42 15.15 -2.85 17.49
CA LEU A 42 14.89 -1.52 16.93
C LEU A 42 13.98 -0.69 17.85
N ILE A 43 12.87 -1.28 18.31
CA ILE A 43 11.94 -0.62 19.24
C ILE A 43 12.62 -0.28 20.56
N GLY A 44 13.53 -1.14 21.01
CA GLY A 44 14.39 -0.91 22.17
C GLY A 44 15.22 0.37 22.03
N ILE A 45 15.88 0.55 20.88
CA ILE A 45 16.71 1.73 20.59
C ILE A 45 15.86 3.01 20.55
N TYR A 46 14.68 2.96 19.96
CA TYR A 46 13.80 4.12 19.83
C TYR A 46 12.96 4.42 21.08
N GLY A 47 13.03 3.59 22.13
CA GLY A 47 12.23 3.78 23.35
C GLY A 47 10.72 3.66 23.11
N LEU A 48 10.32 2.87 22.11
CA LEU A 48 8.92 2.76 21.66
C LEU A 48 8.16 1.54 22.21
N GLN A 49 8.70 0.88 23.24
CA GLN A 49 8.17 -0.38 23.78
C GLN A 49 6.69 -0.27 24.17
N ASP A 50 6.32 0.77 24.91
CA ASP A 50 4.94 0.98 25.37
C ASP A 50 3.98 1.27 24.22
N LYS A 51 4.44 2.05 23.22
CA LYS A 51 3.66 2.35 22.01
C LYS A 51 3.48 1.11 21.14
N ALA A 52 4.51 0.27 21.03
CA ALA A 52 4.42 -0.99 20.31
C ALA A 52 3.47 -1.97 21.00
N ALA A 53 3.58 -2.13 22.33
CA ALA A 53 2.70 -3.01 23.11
C ALA A 53 1.23 -2.59 23.04
N SER A 54 0.95 -1.28 23.20
CA SER A 54 -0.41 -0.74 23.04
C SER A 54 -0.92 -0.91 21.61
N LEU A 55 -0.09 -0.68 20.59
CA LEU A 55 -0.49 -0.89 19.19
C LEU A 55 -0.81 -2.36 18.89
N ILE A 56 -0.04 -3.30 19.44
CA ILE A 56 -0.31 -4.75 19.32
C ILE A 56 -1.65 -5.08 19.99
N ALA A 57 -1.90 -4.57 21.20
CA ALA A 57 -3.14 -4.82 21.93
C ALA A 57 -4.39 -4.32 21.18
N THR A 58 -4.33 -3.12 20.60
CA THR A 58 -5.47 -2.51 19.89
C THR A 58 -5.53 -2.88 18.41
N SER A 59 -4.52 -3.60 17.89
CA SER A 59 -4.41 -3.91 16.46
C SER A 59 -5.60 -4.71 15.93
N GLN A 60 -6.14 -5.65 16.70
CA GLN A 60 -7.18 -6.57 16.24
C GLN A 60 -8.51 -5.89 15.87
N ASP A 61 -8.75 -4.70 16.42
CA ASP A 61 -9.99 -3.94 16.25
C ASP A 61 -9.90 -2.91 15.13
N TYR A 62 -8.79 -2.15 15.06
CA TYR A 62 -8.68 -1.01 14.13
C TYR A 62 -7.78 -1.28 12.93
N TRP A 63 -6.86 -2.23 13.01
CA TRP A 63 -5.84 -2.42 11.97
C TRP A 63 -6.44 -2.88 10.63
N PHE A 64 -7.58 -3.57 10.65
CA PHE A 64 -8.33 -3.90 9.43
C PHE A 64 -8.64 -2.65 8.59
N TRP A 65 -9.17 -1.59 9.23
CA TRP A 65 -9.51 -0.35 8.54
C TRP A 65 -8.27 0.41 8.08
N VAL A 66 -7.20 0.40 8.87
CA VAL A 66 -5.91 0.95 8.45
C VAL A 66 -5.41 0.22 7.20
N LEU A 67 -5.46 -1.10 7.19
CA LEU A 67 -5.04 -1.91 6.06
C LEU A 67 -5.86 -1.60 4.81
N VAL A 68 -7.18 -1.50 4.95
CA VAL A 68 -8.07 -1.26 3.82
C VAL A 68 -7.84 0.14 3.24
N THR A 69 -7.89 1.17 4.10
CA THR A 69 -7.77 2.58 3.70
C THR A 69 -6.38 2.90 3.15
N LYS A 70 -5.31 2.46 3.81
CA LYS A 70 -3.93 2.68 3.35
C LYS A 70 -3.60 1.85 2.10
N GLY A 71 -4.30 0.74 1.88
CA GLY A 71 -4.16 -0.03 0.64
C GLY A 71 -4.77 0.64 -0.59
N LEU A 72 -5.70 1.57 -0.39
CA LEU A 72 -6.34 2.36 -1.46
C LEU A 72 -5.62 3.67 -1.77
N THR A 73 -4.75 4.14 -0.87
CA THR A 73 -3.98 5.37 -1.05
C THR A 73 -2.66 5.08 -1.78
N PRO A 74 -1.98 6.10 -2.33
CA PRO A 74 -0.64 5.95 -2.94
C PRO A 74 0.48 5.68 -1.92
N ILE A 75 0.14 5.24 -0.69
CA ILE A 75 1.11 4.90 0.35
C ILE A 75 1.74 3.53 0.04
N PRO A 76 3.02 3.30 0.38
CA PRO A 76 3.67 2.01 0.14
C PRO A 76 2.98 0.88 0.93
N PHE A 77 2.10 0.14 0.26
CA PHE A 77 1.30 -0.93 0.88
C PHE A 77 2.16 -2.02 1.54
N LYS A 78 3.41 -2.21 1.08
CA LYS A 78 4.34 -3.19 1.66
C LYS A 78 4.70 -2.89 3.12
N ILE A 79 4.81 -1.60 3.48
CA ILE A 79 5.05 -1.19 4.86
C ILE A 79 3.89 -1.67 5.74
N VAL A 80 2.65 -1.47 5.28
CA VAL A 80 1.45 -1.94 5.98
C VAL A 80 1.44 -3.46 6.13
N THR A 81 1.82 -4.21 5.09
CA THR A 81 1.86 -5.68 5.17
C THR A 81 2.92 -6.20 6.14
N ILE A 82 4.09 -5.55 6.20
CA ILE A 82 5.15 -5.90 7.17
C ILE A 82 4.66 -5.57 8.58
N MET A 83 4.06 -4.41 8.77
CA MET A 83 3.47 -4.03 10.06
C MET A 83 2.35 -4.98 10.49
N SER A 84 1.50 -5.48 9.57
CA SER A 84 0.50 -6.50 9.91
C SER A 84 1.12 -7.78 10.46
N GLY A 85 2.26 -8.22 9.90
CA GLY A 85 3.01 -9.36 10.41
C GLY A 85 3.63 -9.07 11.78
N PHE A 86 4.22 -7.89 11.93
CA PHE A 86 4.80 -7.40 13.18
C PHE A 86 3.75 -7.40 14.32
N LEU A 87 2.53 -6.96 14.02
CA LEU A 87 1.42 -6.92 14.97
C LEU A 87 0.75 -8.28 15.21
N HIS A 88 1.20 -9.34 14.54
CA HIS A 88 0.53 -10.66 14.55
C HIS A 88 -0.96 -10.53 14.26
N PHE A 89 -1.32 -9.66 13.31
CA PHE A 89 -2.70 -9.39 12.96
C PHE A 89 -3.36 -10.64 12.37
N ASP A 90 -4.63 -10.88 12.65
CA ASP A 90 -5.34 -12.06 12.20
C ASP A 90 -5.19 -12.27 10.68
N LEU A 91 -4.68 -13.45 10.29
CA LEU A 91 -4.33 -13.74 8.89
C LEU A 91 -5.55 -13.75 7.99
N TRP A 92 -6.72 -14.11 8.51
CA TRP A 92 -7.98 -14.13 7.75
C TRP A 92 -8.45 -12.71 7.43
N LYS A 93 -8.56 -11.84 8.45
CA LYS A 93 -8.85 -10.40 8.28
C LYS A 93 -7.82 -9.71 7.39
N PHE A 94 -6.53 -10.03 7.56
CA PHE A 94 -5.44 -9.54 6.72
C PHE A 94 -5.66 -9.88 5.25
N THR A 95 -5.96 -11.16 4.96
CA THR A 95 -6.16 -11.67 3.61
C THR A 95 -7.32 -10.97 2.93
N ILE A 96 -8.47 -10.89 3.60
CA ILE A 96 -9.66 -10.22 3.07
C ILE A 96 -9.35 -8.76 2.77
N GLY A 97 -8.83 -8.01 3.74
CA GLY A 97 -8.56 -6.59 3.55
C GLY A 97 -7.53 -6.33 2.45
N MET A 98 -6.49 -7.17 2.36
CA MET A 98 -5.47 -7.05 1.33
C MET A 98 -6.03 -7.34 -0.06
N VAL A 99 -6.77 -8.43 -0.22
CA VAL A 99 -7.36 -8.79 -1.52
C VAL A 99 -8.31 -7.68 -1.97
N VAL A 100 -9.18 -7.19 -1.07
CA VAL A 100 -10.12 -6.10 -1.37
C VAL A 100 -9.38 -4.85 -1.80
N SER A 101 -8.43 -4.35 -1.00
CA SER A 101 -7.73 -3.10 -1.32
C SER A 101 -6.84 -3.21 -2.54
N ARG A 102 -6.17 -4.35 -2.74
CA ARG A 102 -5.25 -4.48 -3.88
C ARG A 102 -6.00 -4.65 -5.18
N THR A 103 -7.02 -5.49 -5.18
CA THR A 103 -7.84 -5.72 -6.37
C THR A 103 -8.57 -4.44 -6.76
N SER A 104 -9.21 -3.75 -5.82
CA SER A 104 -9.93 -2.50 -6.10
C SER A 104 -9.02 -1.41 -6.67
N PHE A 105 -7.82 -1.22 -6.11
CA PHE A 105 -6.89 -0.22 -6.63
C PHE A 105 -6.39 -0.52 -8.06
N PHE A 106 -5.96 -1.76 -8.33
CA PHE A 106 -5.50 -2.12 -9.68
C PHE A 106 -6.64 -2.13 -10.69
N LEU A 107 -7.84 -2.52 -10.26
CA LEU A 107 -9.03 -2.50 -11.08
C LEU A 107 -9.46 -1.06 -11.40
N MET A 108 -9.39 -0.14 -10.43
CA MET A 108 -9.63 1.29 -10.64
C MET A 108 -8.67 1.87 -11.69
N ILE A 109 -7.38 1.53 -11.60
CA ILE A 109 -6.39 1.95 -12.60
C ILE A 109 -6.69 1.34 -13.97
N ALA A 110 -7.04 0.05 -14.03
CA ALA A 110 -7.35 -0.61 -15.28
C ALA A 110 -8.61 -0.04 -15.94
N VAL A 111 -9.64 0.31 -15.16
CA VAL A 111 -10.83 1.02 -15.65
C VAL A 111 -10.43 2.38 -16.21
N ALA A 112 -9.69 3.19 -15.44
CA ALA A 112 -9.25 4.51 -15.88
C ALA A 112 -8.44 4.45 -17.19
N LEU A 113 -7.48 3.53 -17.27
CA LEU A 113 -6.65 3.37 -18.48
C LEU A 113 -7.40 2.73 -19.66
N ARG A 114 -8.43 1.93 -19.41
CA ARG A 114 -9.21 1.32 -20.49
C ARG A 114 -10.13 2.35 -21.17
N PHE A 115 -10.75 3.24 -20.39
CA PHE A 115 -11.68 4.24 -20.92
C PHE A 115 -11.00 5.53 -21.36
N TYR A 116 -9.94 5.97 -20.65
CA TYR A 116 -9.29 7.26 -20.87
C TYR A 116 -7.80 7.13 -21.25
N GLY A 117 -7.32 5.93 -21.56
CA GLY A 117 -5.88 5.66 -21.74
C GLY A 117 -5.19 6.53 -22.79
N ASP A 118 -5.84 6.74 -23.93
CA ASP A 118 -5.29 7.54 -25.04
C ASP A 118 -5.25 9.04 -24.68
N ASP A 119 -6.32 9.56 -24.07
CA ASP A 119 -6.37 10.95 -23.60
C ASP A 119 -5.35 11.22 -22.49
N ILE A 120 -5.25 10.30 -21.52
CA ILE A 120 -4.25 10.37 -20.42
C ILE A 120 -2.84 10.36 -21.00
N ARG A 121 -2.57 9.51 -22.00
CA ARG A 121 -1.26 9.44 -22.64
C ARG A 121 -0.91 10.76 -23.33
N ILE A 122 -1.80 11.29 -24.16
CA ILE A 122 -1.58 12.55 -24.88
C ILE A 122 -1.38 13.71 -23.88
N PHE A 123 -2.16 13.73 -22.80
CA PHE A 123 -2.03 14.74 -21.74
C PHE A 123 -0.67 14.68 -21.03
N ILE A 124 -0.23 13.48 -20.63
CA ILE A 124 1.05 13.27 -19.94
C ILE A 124 2.22 13.58 -20.87
N GLU A 125 2.20 13.11 -22.13
CA GLU A 125 3.27 13.38 -23.09
C GLU A 125 3.43 14.89 -23.35
N LYS A 126 2.32 15.65 -23.40
CA LYS A 126 2.33 17.10 -23.63
C LYS A 126 2.77 17.91 -22.40
N HIS A 127 2.48 17.46 -21.18
CA HIS A 127 2.73 18.21 -19.95
C HIS A 127 3.69 17.51 -18.99
N LEU A 128 4.51 16.59 -19.49
CA LEU A 128 5.37 15.71 -18.70
C LEU A 128 6.17 16.41 -17.59
N PRO A 129 6.87 17.54 -17.83
CA PRO A 129 7.61 18.22 -16.76
C PRO A 129 6.68 18.80 -15.69
N MET A 130 5.48 19.26 -16.07
CA MET A 130 4.51 19.83 -15.14
C MET A 130 3.82 18.76 -14.30
N VAL A 131 3.45 17.62 -14.91
CA VAL A 131 2.88 16.46 -14.18
C VAL A 131 3.91 15.87 -13.23
N ALA A 132 5.16 15.74 -13.65
CA ALA A 132 6.24 15.26 -12.80
C ALA A 132 6.49 16.20 -11.61
N LEU A 133 6.51 17.52 -11.84
CA LEU A 133 6.64 18.51 -10.78
C LEU A 133 5.44 18.46 -9.82
N ALA A 134 4.21 18.37 -10.33
CA ALA A 134 3.01 18.27 -9.51
C ALA A 134 3.04 17.01 -8.63
N LEU A 135 3.40 15.86 -9.19
CA LEU A 135 3.55 14.62 -8.44
C LEU A 135 4.60 14.75 -7.33
N LEU A 136 5.74 15.36 -7.65
CA LEU A 136 6.81 15.62 -6.68
C LEU A 136 6.31 16.53 -5.54
N VAL A 137 5.62 17.61 -5.86
CA VAL A 137 5.03 18.51 -4.85
C VAL A 137 4.01 17.80 -3.98
N VAL A 138 3.18 16.93 -4.55
CA VAL A 138 2.20 16.15 -3.78
C VAL A 138 2.89 15.15 -2.84
N VAL A 139 3.93 14.46 -3.30
CA VAL A 139 4.67 13.49 -2.47
C VAL A 139 5.45 14.19 -1.37
N VAL A 140 6.22 15.22 -1.71
CA VAL A 140 7.05 15.97 -0.77
C VAL A 140 6.16 16.78 0.19
N GLY A 141 5.17 17.49 -0.33
CA GLY A 141 4.20 18.22 0.47
C GLY A 141 3.41 17.30 1.39
N GLY A 142 2.96 16.15 0.90
CA GLY A 142 2.32 15.12 1.72
C GLY A 142 3.20 14.66 2.87
N PHE A 143 4.50 14.45 2.63
CA PHE A 143 5.47 14.06 3.66
C PHE A 143 5.64 15.14 4.76
N PHE A 144 5.64 16.42 4.40
CA PHE A 144 5.76 17.51 5.37
C PHE A 144 4.47 17.82 6.14
N ILE A 145 3.30 17.64 5.51
CA ILE A 145 1.99 17.95 6.12
C ILE A 145 1.54 16.83 7.06
N LEU A 146 1.80 15.56 6.72
CA LEU A 146 1.41 14.40 7.53
C LEU A 146 1.83 14.50 9.02
N PRO A 147 3.07 14.89 9.39
CA PRO A 147 3.47 15.03 10.79
C PRO A 147 2.90 16.27 11.50
N MET A 148 2.25 17.20 10.80
CA MET A 148 1.57 18.34 11.45
C MET A 148 0.11 18.02 11.83
N VAL A 149 -0.48 16.99 11.21
CA VAL A 149 -1.89 16.60 11.39
C VAL A 149 -2.04 15.36 12.30
N LEU A 150 -0.98 14.55 12.43
CA LEU A 150 -0.90 13.35 13.28
C LEU A 150 -0.09 13.64 14.55
#